data_AF-A0A7J6LFN3-F1
#
_entry.id   AF-A0A7J6LFN3-F1
#
_cell.length_a   1.000
_cell.length_b   1.000
_cell.length_c   1.000
_cell.angle_alpha   90.00
_cell.angle_beta   90.00
_cell.angle_gamma   90.00
#
_symmetry.space_group_name_H-M   'P 1'
#
loop_
_entity.id
_entity.type
_entity.pdbx_description
1 polymer ?
#
loop_
_entity_poly.entity_id
_entity_poly.type
_entity_poly.pdbx_seq_one_letter_code
_entity_poly.pdbx_strand_id
1 'polypeptide(L)'
;MTFDSAFPVEAPLASKPLEIVLYAQQIVESKLLAVEQDIMYLEKKRACYAQRRLEIACELQRRQMLAMPVGQLPFEHIVQFLTDRDIARLSATNRHYHVACRDPIKGKLLVPHIAHGGTSSVSFGRAAKVVNRVCLPSIQSLKLDARKPGAHGLLSALSRLRPGSVPNVRILRVNCAAEKEHFVDDLVDLCTKVFAPDQLESLHISGLRSFDTLCAILRAHSMSLRTVRADYFVAGHETTFEQEALPVMPRLTSLALDVADVTEISATLALDILNAIERPEEVQRLYLPHVEISGDSDAVTAVANALSRFTTLKQLVLRFAFMPVSVKELVRMRQVDLRHLPAVCISDHFIVAMEKWAPWWPGISEVWEKEDSITGLSVFQEQIDFEALGTSAAREWLKLSHEEKQIWEEEIAPMLKGLYSEPQTRSQPEPPRRGRDDQCAAAAT
;
A
#
# COMPACT_ATOMS: atom_id res chain seq x y z
N MET A 1 -92.81 -36.24 -52.03
CA MET A 1 -91.73 -37.14 -52.48
C MET A 1 -90.47 -36.31 -52.60
N THR A 2 -89.40 -36.82 -52.00
CA THR A 2 -88.04 -36.26 -51.92
C THR A 2 -87.40 -36.08 -53.30
N PHE A 3 -86.49 -35.10 -53.47
CA PHE A 3 -85.09 -35.36 -53.85
C PHE A 3 -84.21 -34.10 -53.73
N ASP A 4 -82.97 -34.37 -53.32
CA ASP A 4 -81.79 -33.56 -53.06
C ASP A 4 -81.36 -32.52 -54.11
N SER A 5 -80.64 -31.49 -53.65
CA SER A 5 -79.22 -31.22 -54.00
C SER A 5 -78.86 -29.79 -53.55
N ALA A 6 -78.00 -29.60 -52.55
CA ALA A 6 -76.54 -29.52 -52.63
C ALA A 6 -76.02 -28.10 -52.96
N PHE A 7 -75.14 -27.62 -52.05
CA PHE A 7 -74.21 -26.47 -52.06
C PHE A 7 -73.51 -26.19 -53.41
N PRO A 8 -72.56 -25.22 -53.49
CA PRO A 8 -72.51 -23.80 -53.11
C PRO A 8 -72.07 -22.94 -54.34
N VAL A 9 -72.11 -21.61 -54.27
CA VAL A 9 -71.20 -20.80 -55.10
C VAL A 9 -70.25 -20.07 -54.16
N GLU A 10 -69.12 -20.72 -54.00
CA GLU A 10 -67.90 -20.21 -53.40
C GLU A 10 -67.54 -18.86 -54.04
N ALA A 11 -67.13 -17.91 -53.21
CA ALA A 11 -66.16 -16.90 -53.62
C ALA A 11 -64.78 -17.35 -53.08
N PRO A 12 -64.01 -18.18 -53.79
CA PRO A 12 -62.59 -18.31 -53.52
C PRO A 12 -61.90 -17.18 -54.30
N LEU A 13 -60.99 -16.42 -53.68
CA LEU A 13 -59.77 -15.85 -54.33
C LEU A 13 -59.10 -14.67 -53.59
N ALA A 14 -59.52 -14.28 -52.37
CA ALA A 14 -58.87 -13.14 -51.68
C ALA A 14 -57.91 -13.52 -50.52
N SER A 15 -57.90 -14.76 -50.03
CA SER A 15 -57.09 -15.15 -48.84
C SER A 15 -55.67 -15.64 -49.16
N LYS A 16 -55.45 -16.25 -50.33
CA LYS A 16 -54.12 -16.78 -50.73
C LYS A 16 -53.03 -15.72 -50.94
N PRO A 17 -53.30 -14.50 -51.46
CA PRO A 17 -52.24 -13.51 -51.68
C PRO A 17 -51.66 -12.94 -50.37
N LEU A 18 -52.49 -12.75 -49.35
CA LEU A 18 -52.08 -12.08 -48.11
C LEU A 18 -51.18 -12.97 -47.25
N GLU A 19 -51.49 -14.27 -47.14
CA GLU A 19 -50.66 -15.24 -46.42
C GLU A 19 -49.29 -15.42 -47.09
N ILE A 20 -49.24 -15.41 -48.43
CA ILE A 20 -47.98 -15.46 -49.19
C ILE A 20 -47.14 -14.21 -48.94
N VAL A 21 -47.76 -13.03 -48.88
CA VAL A 21 -47.06 -11.77 -48.59
C VAL A 21 -46.52 -11.75 -47.16
N LEU A 22 -47.31 -12.18 -46.18
CA LEU A 22 -46.87 -12.24 -44.78
C LEU A 22 -45.75 -13.26 -44.57
N TYR A 23 -45.83 -14.42 -45.23
CA TYR A 23 -44.78 -15.44 -45.20
C TYR A 23 -43.49 -14.94 -45.87
N ALA A 24 -43.60 -14.26 -47.02
CA ALA A 24 -42.46 -13.63 -47.69
C ALA A 24 -41.82 -12.54 -46.82
N GLN A 25 -42.63 -11.75 -46.12
CA GLN A 25 -42.15 -10.72 -45.19
C GLN A 25 -41.40 -11.34 -44.00
N GLN A 26 -41.92 -12.41 -43.40
CA GLN A 26 -41.22 -13.13 -42.33
C GLN A 26 -39.88 -13.73 -42.80
N ILE A 27 -39.82 -14.26 -44.03
CA ILE A 27 -38.56 -14.74 -44.61
C ILE A 27 -37.58 -13.58 -44.79
N VAL A 28 -38.03 -12.43 -45.28
CA VAL A 28 -37.17 -11.24 -45.45
C VAL A 28 -36.67 -10.73 -44.10
N GLU A 29 -37.54 -10.62 -43.10
CA GLU A 29 -37.16 -10.19 -41.75
C GLU A 29 -36.16 -11.16 -41.08
N SER A 30 -36.37 -12.47 -41.23
CA SER A 30 -35.41 -13.46 -40.69
C SER A 30 -34.05 -13.39 -41.38
N LYS A 31 -34.01 -13.13 -42.70
CA LYS A 31 -32.76 -12.93 -43.44
C LYS A 31 -32.06 -11.62 -43.07
N LEU A 32 -32.81 -10.55 -42.83
CA LEU A 32 -32.27 -9.27 -42.35
C LEU A 32 -31.65 -9.41 -40.96
N LEU A 33 -32.32 -10.11 -40.04
CA LEU A 33 -31.79 -10.41 -38.71
C LEU A 33 -30.49 -11.23 -38.76
N ALA A 34 -30.40 -12.22 -39.66
CA ALA A 34 -29.17 -12.99 -39.86
C ALA A 34 -28.02 -12.09 -40.37
N VAL A 35 -28.31 -11.19 -41.31
CA VAL A 35 -27.32 -10.22 -41.82
C VAL A 35 -26.88 -9.24 -40.72
N GLU A 36 -27.78 -8.76 -39.86
CA GLU A 36 -27.45 -7.89 -38.72
C GLU A 36 -26.54 -8.58 -37.70
N GLN A 37 -26.81 -9.86 -37.39
CA GLN A 37 -25.95 -10.66 -36.52
C GLN A 37 -24.55 -10.87 -37.10
N ASP A 38 -24.46 -11.11 -38.40
CA ASP A 38 -23.18 -11.22 -39.11
C ASP A 38 -22.39 -9.90 -39.11
N ILE A 39 -23.08 -8.76 -39.29
CA ILE A 39 -22.47 -7.42 -39.18
C ILE A 39 -21.91 -7.23 -37.77
N MET A 40 -22.69 -7.50 -36.73
CA MET A 40 -22.25 -7.38 -35.33
C MET A 40 -21.04 -8.29 -35.04
N TYR A 41 -21.05 -9.53 -35.55
CA TYR A 41 -19.93 -10.45 -35.39
C TYR A 41 -18.66 -9.92 -36.07
N LEU A 42 -18.78 -9.44 -37.31
CA LEU A 42 -17.65 -8.87 -38.06
C LEU A 42 -17.11 -7.59 -37.41
N GLU A 43 -17.96 -6.75 -36.82
CA GLU A 43 -17.54 -5.58 -36.04
C GLU A 43 -16.76 -5.96 -34.78
N LYS A 44 -17.25 -6.95 -34.02
CA LYS A 44 -16.55 -7.50 -32.85
C LYS A 44 -15.17 -8.07 -33.24
N LYS A 45 -15.12 -8.79 -34.36
CA LYS A 45 -13.89 -9.37 -34.90
C LYS A 45 -12.92 -8.29 -35.38
N ARG A 46 -13.42 -7.22 -36.02
CA ARG A 46 -12.64 -6.04 -36.43
C ARG A 46 -12.05 -5.32 -35.21
N ALA A 47 -12.81 -5.16 -34.13
CA ALA A 47 -12.32 -4.58 -32.88
C ALA A 47 -11.19 -5.44 -32.26
N CYS A 48 -11.37 -6.76 -32.23
CA CYS A 48 -10.35 -7.70 -31.76
C CYS A 48 -9.06 -7.63 -32.59
N TYR A 49 -9.15 -7.60 -33.92
CA TYR A 49 -7.97 -7.45 -34.79
C TYR A 49 -7.32 -6.08 -34.67
N ALA A 50 -8.09 -5.00 -34.46
CA ALA A 50 -7.54 -3.67 -34.20
C ALA A 50 -6.73 -3.63 -32.90
N GLN A 51 -7.24 -4.29 -31.84
CA GLN A 51 -6.54 -4.44 -30.57
C GLN A 51 -5.26 -5.28 -30.72
N ARG A 52 -5.35 -6.43 -31.41
CA ARG A 52 -4.19 -7.30 -31.63
C ARG A 52 -3.11 -6.64 -32.50
N ARG A 53 -3.50 -5.83 -33.49
CA ARG A 53 -2.58 -5.02 -34.29
C ARG A 53 -1.88 -3.95 -33.43
N LEU A 54 -2.59 -3.34 -32.48
CA LEU A 54 -2.00 -2.40 -31.53
C LEU A 54 -0.98 -3.09 -30.62
N GLU A 55 -1.32 -4.26 -30.07
CA GLU A 55 -0.42 -5.07 -29.23
C GLU A 55 0.87 -5.46 -29.96
N ILE A 56 0.76 -5.94 -31.20
CA ILE A 56 1.93 -6.30 -32.03
C ILE A 56 2.80 -5.08 -32.33
N ALA A 57 2.19 -3.92 -32.65
CA ALA A 57 2.93 -2.69 -32.89
C ALA A 57 3.68 -2.21 -31.63
N CYS A 58 3.06 -2.30 -30.46
CA CYS A 58 3.69 -1.99 -29.18
C CYS A 58 4.86 -2.93 -28.87
N GLU A 59 4.74 -4.22 -29.14
CA GLU A 59 5.79 -5.21 -28.88
C GLU A 59 6.99 -5.06 -29.83
N LEU A 60 6.75 -4.81 -31.13
CA LEU A 60 7.81 -4.51 -32.09
C LEU A 60 8.59 -3.25 -31.71
N GLN A 61 7.88 -2.21 -31.26
CA GLN A 61 8.49 -0.96 -30.81
C GLN A 61 9.26 -1.13 -29.48
N ARG A 62 8.74 -1.93 -28.55
CA ARG A 62 9.46 -2.30 -27.32
C ARG A 62 10.80 -2.98 -27.65
N ARG A 63 10.81 -3.93 -28.58
CA ARG A 63 12.03 -4.64 -29.00
C ARG A 63 13.04 -3.70 -29.66
N GLN A 64 12.58 -2.77 -30.50
CA GLN A 64 13.45 -1.75 -31.08
C GLN A 64 14.05 -0.82 -30.03
N MET A 65 13.26 -0.39 -29.04
CA MET A 65 13.75 0.47 -27.96
C MET A 65 14.79 -0.24 -27.10
N LEU A 66 14.56 -1.50 -26.71
CA LEU A 66 15.52 -2.29 -25.91
C LEU A 66 16.81 -2.64 -26.67
N ALA A 67 16.77 -2.60 -28.01
CA ALA A 67 17.95 -2.77 -28.84
C ALA A 67 18.80 -1.49 -28.97
N MET A 68 18.26 -0.31 -28.60
CA MET A 68 19.01 0.94 -28.62
C MET A 68 19.87 1.06 -27.35
N PRO A 69 21.12 1.56 -27.43
CA PRO A 69 22.00 1.74 -26.26
C PRO A 69 21.35 2.56 -25.13
N VAL A 70 20.55 3.56 -25.49
CA VAL A 70 19.78 4.38 -24.55
C VAL A 70 18.64 3.60 -23.89
N GLY A 71 17.97 2.69 -24.61
CA GLY A 71 16.87 1.90 -24.05
C GLY A 71 17.30 0.72 -23.18
N GLN A 72 18.61 0.49 -23.05
CA GLN A 72 19.21 -0.47 -22.10
C GLN A 72 19.54 0.16 -20.75
N LEU A 73 19.49 1.50 -20.65
CA LEU A 73 19.69 2.21 -19.39
C LEU A 73 18.36 2.25 -18.60
N PRO A 74 18.39 2.13 -17.25
CA PRO A 74 17.19 2.32 -16.47
C PRO A 74 16.66 3.74 -16.70
N PHE A 75 15.35 3.89 -16.93
CA PHE A 75 14.71 5.14 -17.34
C PHE A 75 15.10 6.34 -16.45
N GLU A 76 15.28 6.09 -15.16
CA GLU A 76 15.73 7.03 -14.14
C GLU A 76 17.07 7.73 -14.48
N HIS A 77 17.96 7.06 -15.21
CA HIS A 77 19.26 7.62 -15.63
C HIS A 77 19.22 8.38 -16.95
N ILE A 78 18.14 8.26 -17.73
CA ILE A 78 17.98 8.91 -19.05
C ILE A 78 17.24 10.24 -18.90
N VAL A 79 16.26 10.29 -18.01
CA VAL A 79 15.35 11.45 -17.82
C VAL A 79 16.11 12.72 -17.43
N GLN A 80 17.21 12.61 -16.68
CA GLN A 80 18.05 13.73 -16.28
C GLN A 80 18.74 14.46 -17.44
N PHE A 81 18.78 13.87 -18.63
CA PHE A 81 19.44 14.45 -19.82
C PHE A 81 18.44 14.97 -20.88
N LEU A 82 17.14 14.81 -20.65
CA LEU A 82 16.11 15.24 -21.60
C LEU A 82 15.64 16.66 -21.27
N THR A 83 15.62 17.54 -22.27
CA THR A 83 15.07 18.89 -22.10
C THR A 83 13.53 18.86 -22.13
N ASP A 84 12.89 19.90 -21.58
CA ASP A 84 11.42 20.05 -21.63
C ASP A 84 10.85 19.98 -23.05
N ARG A 85 11.63 20.42 -24.04
CA ARG A 85 11.28 20.36 -25.46
C ARG A 85 11.36 18.94 -26.02
N ASP A 86 12.31 18.13 -25.54
CA ASP A 86 12.45 16.72 -25.92
C ASP A 86 11.35 15.87 -25.31
N ILE A 87 10.96 16.17 -24.07
CA ILE A 87 9.83 15.52 -23.38
C ILE A 87 8.48 15.93 -24.01
N ALA A 88 8.31 17.21 -24.35
CA ALA A 88 7.14 17.69 -25.08
C ALA A 88 7.03 17.06 -26.48
N ARG A 89 8.16 16.86 -27.17
CA ARG A 89 8.21 16.13 -28.44
C ARG A 89 7.90 14.65 -28.24
N LEU A 90 8.52 13.97 -27.29
CA LEU A 90 8.28 12.56 -26.96
C LEU A 90 6.82 12.27 -26.56
N SER A 91 6.19 13.18 -25.81
CA SER A 91 4.78 13.10 -25.42
C SER A 91 3.80 13.51 -26.53
N ALA A 92 4.25 14.31 -27.51
CA ALA A 92 3.46 14.70 -28.68
C ALA A 92 3.54 13.70 -29.83
N THR A 93 4.66 12.99 -29.98
CA THR A 93 4.88 12.10 -31.14
C THR A 93 4.62 10.64 -30.87
N ASN A 94 4.56 10.19 -29.60
CA ASN A 94 4.73 8.77 -29.35
C ASN A 94 3.71 8.12 -28.42
N ARG A 95 2.98 7.15 -29.00
CA ARG A 95 2.41 5.99 -28.29
C ARG A 95 3.43 5.26 -27.39
N HIS A 96 4.72 5.59 -27.48
CA HIS A 96 5.83 4.98 -26.72
C HIS A 96 5.90 5.44 -25.26
N TYR A 97 5.19 6.50 -24.84
CA TYR A 97 5.09 6.84 -23.41
C TYR A 97 4.37 5.74 -22.61
N HIS A 98 3.44 4.99 -23.24
CA HIS A 98 2.78 3.82 -22.62
C HIS A 98 3.75 2.66 -22.33
N VAL A 99 4.86 2.56 -23.08
CA VAL A 99 5.83 1.46 -22.97
C VAL A 99 6.90 1.80 -21.93
N ALA A 100 7.33 3.07 -21.85
CA ALA A 100 8.32 3.54 -20.87
C ALA A 100 7.80 3.55 -19.41
N CYS A 101 6.48 3.61 -19.20
CA CYS A 101 5.87 3.54 -17.86
C CYS A 101 5.76 2.12 -17.29
N ARG A 102 6.17 1.07 -18.02
CA ARG A 102 6.18 -0.32 -17.51
C ARG A 102 7.60 -0.72 -17.11
N ASP A 103 7.79 -1.02 -15.83
CA ASP A 103 8.99 -1.74 -15.36
C ASP A 103 9.06 -3.11 -16.06
N PRO A 104 10.08 -3.39 -16.91
CA PRO A 104 10.18 -4.63 -17.66
C PRO A 104 10.42 -5.86 -16.77
N ILE A 105 10.86 -5.68 -15.53
CA ILE A 105 11.31 -6.75 -14.63
C ILE A 105 10.21 -7.11 -13.61
N LYS A 106 9.26 -6.21 -13.33
CA LYS A 106 8.26 -6.42 -12.26
C LYS A 106 6.80 -6.16 -12.63
N GLY A 107 6.49 -5.79 -13.88
CA GLY A 107 5.09 -5.53 -14.29
C GLY A 107 4.42 -4.38 -13.53
N LYS A 108 5.19 -3.57 -12.79
CA LYS A 108 4.72 -2.41 -12.04
C LYS A 108 4.66 -1.24 -13.00
N LEU A 109 3.46 -0.67 -13.17
CA LEU A 109 3.33 0.65 -13.75
C LEU A 109 3.78 1.65 -12.69
N LEU A 110 5.07 1.95 -12.74
CA LEU A 110 5.62 3.05 -11.98
C LEU A 110 5.02 4.29 -12.66
N VAL A 111 4.24 5.07 -11.92
CA VAL A 111 3.93 6.48 -12.23
C VAL A 111 4.93 7.40 -11.49
N PRO A 112 6.27 7.21 -11.52
CA PRO A 112 7.17 8.30 -11.23
C PRO A 112 7.07 9.21 -12.45
N HIS A 113 6.94 10.51 -12.23
CA HIS A 113 7.02 11.53 -13.29
C HIS A 113 5.73 11.88 -14.05
N ILE A 114 4.61 12.07 -13.35
CA ILE A 114 3.85 13.31 -13.63
C ILE A 114 4.46 14.49 -12.83
N ALA A 115 5.26 14.19 -11.81
CA ALA A 115 6.19 15.11 -11.18
C ALA A 115 7.53 15.13 -11.96
N HIS A 116 7.63 16.04 -12.93
CA HIS A 116 8.86 16.36 -13.63
C HIS A 116 9.99 16.69 -12.63
N GLY A 117 11.15 16.05 -12.81
CA GLY A 117 12.42 16.70 -12.46
C GLY A 117 12.68 17.72 -13.54
N GLY A 118 12.52 19.00 -13.21
CA GLY A 118 12.55 20.09 -14.20
C GLY A 118 11.42 21.07 -13.93
N THR A 119 11.80 22.27 -13.54
CA THR A 119 10.96 23.42 -13.19
C THR A 119 9.81 23.68 -14.17
N SER A 120 8.57 23.43 -13.76
CA SER A 120 7.39 24.27 -14.08
C SER A 120 6.13 23.71 -13.41
N SER A 121 5.33 24.60 -12.85
CA SER A 121 3.98 24.28 -12.37
C SER A 121 3.13 23.75 -13.53
N VAL A 122 2.79 22.47 -13.52
CA VAL A 122 1.81 21.92 -14.46
C VAL A 122 0.43 22.46 -14.08
N SER A 123 -0.14 23.34 -14.90
CA SER A 123 -1.50 23.85 -14.70
C SER A 123 -2.55 22.74 -14.82
N PHE A 124 -3.70 22.90 -14.18
CA PHE A 124 -4.82 21.94 -14.24
C PHE A 124 -5.14 21.50 -15.68
N GLY A 125 -5.23 22.43 -16.63
CA GLY A 125 -5.52 22.12 -18.03
C GLY A 125 -4.46 21.25 -18.72
N ARG A 126 -3.20 21.32 -18.30
CA ARG A 126 -2.13 20.42 -18.77
C ARG A 126 -2.22 19.06 -18.09
N ALA A 127 -2.50 19.02 -16.79
CA ALA A 127 -2.70 17.78 -16.05
C ALA A 127 -3.90 16.97 -16.56
N ALA A 128 -5.04 17.62 -16.81
CA ALA A 128 -6.23 16.98 -17.38
C ALA A 128 -5.96 16.38 -18.77
N LYS A 129 -5.17 17.05 -19.61
CA LYS A 129 -4.75 16.50 -20.91
C LYS A 129 -3.84 15.27 -20.75
N VAL A 130 -2.98 15.24 -19.75
CA VAL A 130 -2.13 14.08 -19.44
C VAL A 130 -3.01 12.92 -18.94
N VAL A 131 -3.90 13.16 -17.97
CA VAL A 131 -4.83 12.15 -17.44
C VAL A 131 -5.66 11.51 -18.56
N ASN A 132 -6.18 12.32 -19.50
CA ASN A 132 -6.94 11.83 -20.65
C ASN A 132 -6.11 11.03 -21.67
N ARG A 133 -4.78 11.10 -21.62
CA ARG A 133 -3.87 10.34 -22.51
C ARG A 133 -3.30 9.09 -21.86
N VAL A 134 -3.43 8.94 -20.54
CA VAL A 134 -2.94 7.78 -19.81
C VAL A 134 -3.99 6.68 -19.82
N CYS A 135 -3.56 5.41 -19.92
CA CYS A 135 -4.44 4.26 -19.77
C CYS A 135 -4.73 4.05 -18.27
N LEU A 136 -5.65 4.83 -17.72
CA LEU A 136 -6.06 4.78 -16.31
C LEU A 136 -6.42 3.37 -15.82
N PRO A 137 -7.10 2.51 -16.61
CA PRO A 137 -7.35 1.12 -16.21
C PRO A 137 -6.11 0.28 -16.03
N SER A 138 -4.94 0.64 -16.58
CA SER A 138 -3.71 -0.14 -16.40
C SER A 138 -2.92 0.20 -15.14
N ILE A 139 -3.33 1.23 -14.39
CA ILE A 139 -2.61 1.70 -13.19
C ILE A 139 -3.00 0.83 -12.00
N GLN A 140 -2.00 0.21 -11.35
CA GLN A 140 -2.18 -0.57 -10.12
C GLN A 140 -1.69 0.14 -8.86
N SER A 141 -0.75 1.07 -9.01
CA SER A 141 -0.20 1.86 -7.92
C SER A 141 -0.13 3.34 -8.31
N LEU A 142 -0.61 4.19 -7.42
CA LEU A 142 -0.57 5.64 -7.55
C LEU A 142 0.32 6.24 -6.46
N LYS A 143 1.26 7.11 -6.86
CA LYS A 143 2.09 7.88 -5.94
C LYS A 143 1.91 9.37 -6.21
N LEU A 144 1.55 10.13 -5.18
CA LEU A 144 1.37 11.58 -5.22
C LEU A 144 2.29 12.23 -4.18
N ASP A 145 2.90 13.35 -4.53
CA ASP A 145 3.81 14.06 -3.65
C ASP A 145 3.61 15.56 -3.80
N ALA A 146 3.00 16.20 -2.81
CA ALA A 146 2.66 17.61 -2.79
C ALA A 146 3.88 18.53 -2.87
N ARG A 147 5.10 18.03 -2.54
CA ARG A 147 6.34 18.79 -2.73
C ARG A 147 6.73 18.92 -4.20
N LYS A 148 6.14 18.09 -5.08
CA LYS A 148 6.48 18.09 -6.50
C LYS A 148 5.67 19.12 -7.29
N PRO A 149 6.32 19.87 -8.21
CA PRO A 149 5.62 20.76 -9.12
C PRO A 149 4.52 20.03 -9.90
N GLY A 150 3.32 20.60 -9.96
CA GLY A 150 2.19 20.03 -10.69
C GLY A 150 1.39 18.93 -9.98
N ALA A 151 1.82 18.46 -8.81
CA ALA A 151 1.11 17.41 -8.07
C ALA A 151 -0.33 17.80 -7.70
N HIS A 152 -0.54 19.05 -7.31
CA HIS A 152 -1.88 19.58 -7.04
C HIS A 152 -2.76 19.62 -8.29
N GLY A 153 -2.22 20.05 -9.43
CA GLY A 153 -2.97 20.09 -10.70
C GLY A 153 -3.34 18.68 -11.17
N LEU A 154 -2.46 17.70 -10.93
CA LEU A 154 -2.73 16.29 -11.18
C LEU A 154 -3.80 15.73 -10.26
N LEU A 155 -3.64 15.91 -8.95
CA LEU A 155 -4.60 15.39 -7.97
C LEU A 155 -5.99 15.99 -8.23
N SER A 156 -6.08 17.30 -8.48
CA SER A 156 -7.34 17.96 -8.84
C SER A 156 -7.94 17.46 -10.17
N ALA A 157 -7.10 17.03 -11.14
CA ALA A 157 -7.59 16.40 -12.35
C ALA A 157 -8.08 14.97 -12.12
N LEU A 158 -7.43 14.23 -11.21
CA LEU A 158 -7.82 12.87 -10.83
C LEU A 158 -9.08 12.85 -9.96
N SER A 159 -9.24 13.78 -9.02
CA SER A 159 -10.41 13.91 -8.13
C SER A 159 -11.72 14.19 -8.88
N ARG A 160 -11.62 14.72 -10.10
CA ARG A 160 -12.76 15.03 -10.98
C ARG A 160 -13.07 13.96 -12.02
N LEU A 161 -12.37 12.82 -11.98
CA LEU A 161 -12.69 11.69 -12.83
C LEU A 161 -14.05 11.10 -12.46
N ARG A 162 -14.66 10.36 -13.39
CA ARG A 162 -15.89 9.62 -13.07
C ARG A 162 -15.57 8.51 -12.06
N PRO A 163 -16.49 8.19 -11.14
CA PRO A 163 -16.36 7.04 -10.26
C PRO A 163 -15.98 5.77 -11.04
N GLY A 164 -14.99 5.02 -10.55
CA GLY A 164 -14.50 3.79 -11.19
C GLY A 164 -13.62 3.97 -12.42
N SER A 165 -13.17 5.20 -12.75
CA SER A 165 -12.28 5.45 -13.91
C SER A 165 -10.88 4.84 -13.79
N VAL A 166 -10.49 4.44 -12.58
CA VAL A 166 -9.17 3.91 -12.20
C VAL A 166 -9.35 2.57 -11.48
N PRO A 167 -9.99 1.57 -12.12
CA PRO A 167 -10.55 0.38 -11.46
C PRO A 167 -9.50 -0.57 -10.86
N ASN A 168 -8.25 -0.46 -11.30
CA ASN A 168 -7.18 -1.40 -10.92
C ASN A 168 -6.21 -0.84 -9.88
N VAL A 169 -6.38 0.41 -9.42
CA VAL A 169 -5.50 0.98 -8.39
C VAL A 169 -5.76 0.27 -7.07
N ARG A 170 -4.75 -0.44 -6.55
CA ARG A 170 -4.79 -1.12 -5.25
C ARG A 170 -3.87 -0.48 -4.22
N ILE A 171 -2.87 0.27 -4.66
CA ILE A 171 -1.85 0.88 -3.80
C ILE A 171 -1.87 2.39 -3.99
N LEU A 172 -2.11 3.13 -2.91
CA LEU A 172 -2.01 4.58 -2.87
C LEU A 172 -0.89 5.02 -1.94
N ARG A 173 0.02 5.86 -2.44
CA ARG A 173 1.06 6.52 -1.64
C ARG A 173 0.97 8.02 -1.82
N VAL A 174 0.80 8.79 -0.75
CA VAL A 174 0.64 10.23 -0.81
C VAL A 174 1.55 10.91 0.20
N ASN A 175 2.27 11.93 -0.25
CA ASN A 175 2.91 12.89 0.63
C ASN A 175 2.15 14.21 0.54
N CYS A 176 1.45 14.59 1.61
CA CYS A 176 0.64 15.79 1.69
C CYS A 176 1.47 17.06 2.00
N ALA A 177 2.75 16.91 2.33
CA ALA A 177 3.68 18.01 2.63
C ALA A 177 3.07 19.11 3.52
N ALA A 178 2.47 18.72 4.66
CA ALA A 178 2.01 19.60 5.74
C ALA A 178 1.16 20.81 5.30
N GLU A 179 0.16 20.50 4.46
CA GLU A 179 -1.06 21.27 4.18
C GLU A 179 -0.99 22.41 3.14
N LYS A 180 -1.59 22.12 1.99
CA LYS A 180 -2.38 23.09 1.22
C LYS A 180 -3.80 22.56 1.27
N GLU A 181 -4.74 23.24 1.94
CA GLU A 181 -6.11 22.75 2.21
C GLU A 181 -6.76 22.04 1.00
N HIS A 182 -6.64 22.66 -0.19
CA HIS A 182 -7.22 22.17 -1.43
C HIS A 182 -6.64 20.82 -1.90
N PHE A 183 -5.40 20.50 -1.53
CA PHE A 183 -4.76 19.21 -1.85
C PHE A 183 -5.37 18.07 -1.01
N VAL A 184 -5.76 18.37 0.24
CA VAL A 184 -6.37 17.38 1.14
C VAL A 184 -7.80 17.10 0.69
N ASP A 185 -8.57 18.13 0.35
CA ASP A 185 -9.92 17.97 -0.19
C ASP A 185 -9.94 17.14 -1.48
N ASP A 186 -9.05 17.46 -2.43
CA ASP A 186 -8.94 16.68 -3.66
C ASP A 186 -8.49 15.22 -3.39
N LEU A 187 -7.70 14.97 -2.34
CA LEU A 187 -7.31 13.62 -1.93
C LEU A 187 -8.50 12.83 -1.38
N VAL A 188 -9.29 13.44 -0.52
CA VAL A 188 -10.52 12.84 0.03
C VAL A 188 -11.48 12.53 -1.11
N ASP A 189 -11.69 13.45 -2.04
CA ASP A 189 -12.54 13.26 -3.21
C ASP A 189 -12.06 12.12 -4.10
N LEU A 190 -10.74 12.03 -4.34
CA LEU A 190 -10.16 10.92 -5.09
C LEU A 190 -10.45 9.57 -4.40
N CYS A 191 -10.29 9.48 -3.08
CA CYS A 191 -10.48 8.22 -2.35
C CYS A 191 -11.95 7.85 -2.18
N THR A 192 -12.82 8.82 -1.90
CA THR A 192 -14.22 8.59 -1.52
C THR A 192 -15.20 8.63 -2.68
N LYS A 193 -14.89 9.39 -3.76
CA LYS A 193 -15.79 9.58 -4.91
C LYS A 193 -15.29 8.92 -6.18
N VAL A 194 -13.98 8.88 -6.41
CA VAL A 194 -13.42 8.39 -7.68
C VAL A 194 -13.04 6.92 -7.61
N PHE A 195 -12.34 6.49 -6.56
CA PHE A 195 -12.09 5.07 -6.33
C PHE A 195 -13.40 4.35 -6.00
N ALA A 196 -13.51 3.09 -6.42
CA ALA A 196 -14.60 2.26 -5.94
C ALA A 196 -14.44 2.02 -4.42
N PRO A 197 -15.55 1.81 -3.68
CA PRO A 197 -15.48 1.36 -2.30
C PRO A 197 -14.61 0.10 -2.20
N ASP A 198 -13.79 0.01 -1.15
CA ASP A 198 -12.93 -1.16 -0.89
C ASP A 198 -12.00 -1.53 -2.07
N GLN A 199 -11.59 -0.52 -2.84
CA GLN A 199 -10.66 -0.71 -3.93
C GLN A 199 -9.19 -0.78 -3.44
N LEU A 200 -8.82 -0.06 -2.38
CA LEU A 200 -7.44 0.02 -1.93
C LEU A 200 -7.06 -1.14 -0.99
N GLU A 201 -5.97 -1.83 -1.30
CA GLU A 201 -5.36 -2.85 -0.44
C GLU A 201 -4.21 -2.26 0.39
N SER A 202 -3.59 -1.19 -0.09
CA SER A 202 -2.43 -0.56 0.55
C SER A 202 -2.53 0.96 0.53
N LEU A 203 -2.45 1.58 1.70
CA LEU A 203 -2.50 3.01 1.90
C LEU A 203 -1.25 3.48 2.64
N HIS A 204 -0.54 4.45 2.05
CA HIS A 204 0.53 5.17 2.71
C HIS A 204 0.28 6.67 2.56
N ILE A 205 0.06 7.38 3.66
CA ILE A 205 -0.08 8.83 3.67
C ILE A 205 1.01 9.41 4.58
N SER A 206 1.71 10.45 4.13
CA SER A 206 2.67 11.17 4.96
C SER A 206 2.36 12.66 5.00
N GLY A 207 2.47 13.30 6.16
CA GLY A 207 2.32 14.75 6.33
C GLY A 207 0.89 15.24 6.26
N LEU A 208 -0.10 14.38 6.57
CA LEU A 208 -1.51 14.72 6.72
C LEU A 208 -1.76 15.07 8.18
N ARG A 209 -2.23 16.28 8.52
CA ARG A 209 -2.37 16.68 9.93
C ARG A 209 -3.71 16.32 10.56
N SER A 210 -4.77 16.15 9.78
CA SER A 210 -6.11 15.82 10.30
C SER A 210 -6.32 14.31 10.42
N PHE A 211 -6.66 13.86 11.64
CA PHE A 211 -6.98 12.46 11.90
C PHE A 211 -8.35 12.08 11.34
N ASP A 212 -9.33 12.97 11.42
CA ASP A 212 -10.66 12.76 10.86
C ASP A 212 -10.61 12.51 9.34
N THR A 213 -9.73 13.25 8.66
CA THR A 213 -9.48 13.03 7.23
C THR A 213 -8.92 11.63 6.96
N LEU A 214 -7.99 11.16 7.79
CA LEU A 214 -7.47 9.80 7.70
C LEU A 214 -8.60 8.78 7.92
N CYS A 215 -9.42 8.97 8.96
CA CYS A 215 -10.56 8.12 9.27
C CYS A 215 -11.56 8.05 8.11
N ALA A 216 -11.87 9.17 7.45
CA ALA A 216 -12.74 9.21 6.28
C ALA A 216 -12.19 8.36 5.12
N ILE A 217 -10.87 8.45 4.85
CA ILE A 217 -10.20 7.64 3.81
C ILE A 217 -10.19 6.16 4.19
N LEU A 218 -9.91 5.84 5.46
CA LEU A 218 -9.93 4.45 5.96
C LEU A 218 -11.33 3.84 5.82
N ARG A 219 -12.38 4.61 6.13
CA ARG A 219 -13.77 4.16 6.11
C ARG A 219 -14.25 3.84 4.70
N ALA A 220 -13.74 4.53 3.68
CA ALA A 220 -14.04 4.24 2.28
C ALA A 220 -13.45 2.91 1.77
N HIS A 221 -12.45 2.35 2.46
CA HIS A 221 -11.69 1.19 2.00
C HIS A 221 -11.43 0.13 3.08
N SER A 222 -12.19 0.16 4.17
CA SER A 222 -11.86 -0.62 5.37
C SER A 222 -11.91 -2.13 5.14
N MET A 223 -12.75 -2.61 4.22
CA MET A 223 -12.92 -4.05 3.96
C MET A 223 -11.81 -4.64 3.09
N SER A 224 -11.03 -3.80 2.40
CA SER A 224 -9.97 -4.24 1.49
C SER A 224 -8.56 -3.96 2.01
N LEU A 225 -8.38 -2.96 2.88
CA LEU A 225 -7.06 -2.54 3.35
C LEU A 225 -6.34 -3.65 4.11
N ARG A 226 -5.14 -3.98 3.63
CA ARG A 226 -4.20 -4.91 4.26
C ARG A 226 -3.05 -4.20 4.93
N THR A 227 -2.61 -3.07 4.37
CA THR A 227 -1.50 -2.30 4.90
C THR A 227 -1.88 -0.83 5.00
N VAL A 228 -1.77 -0.27 6.20
CA VAL A 228 -1.97 1.15 6.46
C VAL A 228 -0.70 1.72 7.06
N ARG A 229 -0.20 2.79 6.46
CA ARG A 229 0.89 3.60 6.99
C ARG A 229 0.49 5.07 6.96
N ALA A 230 0.44 5.72 8.11
CA ALA A 230 0.30 7.16 8.21
C ALA A 230 1.53 7.72 8.92
N ASP A 231 2.30 8.59 8.26
CA ASP A 231 3.47 9.25 8.88
C ASP A 231 3.20 10.76 9.02
N TYR A 232 3.82 11.41 10.01
CA TYR A 232 3.75 12.86 10.19
C TYR A 232 2.32 13.41 10.27
N PHE A 233 1.43 12.73 10.98
CA PHE A 233 0.19 13.37 11.44
C PHE A 233 0.47 14.20 12.70
N VAL A 234 -0.28 15.26 12.95
CA VAL A 234 -0.15 16.06 14.18
C VAL A 234 -1.41 15.79 14.99
N ALA A 235 -1.38 14.75 15.82
CA ALA A 235 -2.34 14.66 16.93
C ALA A 235 -2.03 15.82 17.88
N GLY A 236 -2.85 16.88 17.89
CA GLY A 236 -2.64 17.97 18.83
C GLY A 236 -3.04 19.37 18.37
N HIS A 237 -3.40 19.57 17.10
CA HIS A 237 -4.13 20.79 16.72
C HIS A 237 -5.65 20.65 16.87
N GLU A 238 -6.14 19.41 16.95
CA GLU A 238 -7.53 19.09 17.24
C GLU A 238 -7.65 18.92 18.77
N THR A 239 -8.16 19.95 19.47
CA THR A 239 -8.35 19.96 20.93
C THR A 239 -9.36 18.93 21.43
N THR A 240 -10.06 18.28 20.50
CA THR A 240 -11.08 17.26 20.71
C THR A 240 -11.12 16.42 19.44
N PHE A 241 -10.70 15.16 19.50
CA PHE A 241 -11.09 14.17 18.51
C PHE A 241 -12.61 14.04 18.62
N GLU A 242 -13.38 14.54 17.66
CA GLU A 242 -14.78 14.17 17.58
C GLU A 242 -14.80 12.68 17.25
N GLN A 243 -15.16 11.85 18.23
CA GLN A 243 -15.12 10.39 18.18
C GLN A 243 -16.08 9.83 17.12
N GLU A 244 -15.74 9.94 15.84
CA GLU A 244 -16.25 8.99 14.87
C GLU A 244 -15.41 7.73 14.98
N ALA A 245 -16.04 6.63 15.40
CA ALA A 245 -15.39 5.34 15.55
C ALA A 245 -14.55 4.98 14.31
N LEU A 246 -13.34 4.48 14.56
CA LEU A 246 -12.49 3.91 13.51
C LEU A 246 -13.23 2.76 12.83
N PRO A 247 -13.15 2.66 11.50
CA PRO A 247 -13.83 1.59 10.79
C PRO A 247 -13.17 0.25 11.10
N VAL A 248 -13.98 -0.80 11.16
CA VAL A 248 -13.48 -2.17 11.31
C VAL A 248 -12.69 -2.56 10.05
N MET A 249 -11.47 -3.07 10.26
CA MET A 249 -10.54 -3.45 9.18
C MET A 249 -10.28 -4.97 9.18
N PRO A 250 -11.12 -5.79 8.52
CA PRO A 250 -11.06 -7.25 8.57
C PRO A 250 -9.81 -7.89 7.99
N ARG A 251 -9.10 -7.19 7.10
CA ARG A 251 -7.99 -7.75 6.31
C ARG A 251 -6.63 -7.16 6.69
N LEU A 252 -6.58 -6.38 7.76
CA LEU A 252 -5.37 -5.66 8.15
C LEU A 252 -4.28 -6.64 8.58
N THR A 253 -3.10 -6.49 7.99
CA THR A 253 -1.89 -7.28 8.32
C THR A 253 -0.74 -6.39 8.81
N SER A 254 -0.80 -5.09 8.54
CA SER A 254 0.22 -4.12 8.91
C SER A 254 -0.40 -2.76 9.17
N LEU A 255 -0.20 -2.26 10.40
CA LEU A 255 -0.54 -0.90 10.82
C LEU A 255 0.73 -0.18 11.27
N ALA A 256 0.97 1.00 10.69
CA ALA A 256 2.02 1.90 11.12
C ALA A 256 1.46 3.32 11.22
N LEU A 257 1.48 3.90 12.42
CA LEU A 257 1.07 5.27 12.68
C LEU A 257 2.25 5.99 13.31
N ASP A 258 2.88 6.85 12.54
CA ASP A 258 4.07 7.59 12.91
C ASP A 258 3.78 9.10 12.92
N VAL A 259 4.33 9.81 13.89
CA VAL A 259 3.99 11.21 14.19
C VAL A 259 5.26 12.05 14.08
N ALA A 260 5.10 13.28 13.59
CA ALA A 260 6.20 14.22 13.36
C ALA A 260 6.95 14.60 14.65
N ASP A 261 6.18 14.75 15.73
CA ASP A 261 6.64 15.06 17.08
C ASP A 261 6.11 13.99 18.02
N VAL A 262 6.68 13.86 19.23
CA VAL A 262 6.06 13.02 20.26
C VAL A 262 4.69 13.64 20.57
N THR A 263 3.64 13.00 20.09
CA THR A 263 2.27 13.42 20.37
C THR A 263 1.62 12.40 21.27
N GLU A 264 0.83 12.92 22.19
CA GLU A 264 0.10 12.14 23.15
C GLU A 264 -1.25 11.73 22.56
N ILE A 265 -1.59 10.44 22.61
CA ILE A 265 -2.95 9.96 22.37
C ILE A 265 -3.49 9.31 23.63
N SER A 266 -4.81 9.38 23.82
CA SER A 266 -5.43 8.68 24.94
C SER A 266 -5.34 7.15 24.76
N ALA A 267 -5.19 6.44 25.88
CA ALA A 267 -5.21 4.99 25.93
C ALA A 267 -6.56 4.42 25.46
N THR A 268 -7.65 5.17 25.64
CA THR A 268 -8.96 4.84 25.05
C THR A 268 -8.92 4.82 23.53
N LEU A 269 -8.33 5.84 22.89
CA LEU A 269 -8.19 5.88 21.43
C LEU A 269 -7.25 4.77 20.93
N ALA A 270 -6.13 4.53 21.63
CA ALA A 270 -5.24 3.42 21.31
C ALA A 270 -5.98 2.07 21.38
N LEU A 271 -6.79 1.86 22.41
CA LEU A 271 -7.60 0.65 22.56
C LEU A 271 -8.66 0.53 21.46
N ASP A 272 -9.31 1.63 21.08
CA ASP A 272 -10.27 1.67 19.97
C ASP A 272 -9.60 1.31 18.63
N ILE A 273 -8.39 1.82 18.37
CA ILE A 273 -7.57 1.44 17.20
C ILE A 273 -7.33 -0.06 17.20
N LEU A 274 -6.91 -0.63 18.34
CA LEU A 274 -6.67 -2.07 18.45
C LEU A 274 -7.96 -2.88 18.30
N ASN A 275 -9.09 -2.39 18.80
CA ASN A 275 -10.39 -3.07 18.70
C ASN A 275 -11.03 -2.98 17.32
N ALA A 276 -10.67 -1.98 16.51
CA ALA A 276 -11.09 -1.88 15.11
C ALA A 276 -10.45 -2.97 14.23
N ILE A 277 -9.40 -3.64 14.71
CA ILE A 277 -8.76 -4.77 14.02
C ILE A 277 -9.55 -6.04 14.34
N GLU A 278 -10.32 -6.53 13.35
CA GLU A 278 -11.19 -7.70 13.53
C GLU A 278 -10.40 -9.01 13.73
N ARG A 279 -9.24 -9.13 13.07
CA ARG A 279 -8.37 -10.31 13.07
C ARG A 279 -6.96 -9.98 13.57
N PRO A 280 -6.80 -9.68 14.87
CA PRO A 280 -5.48 -9.35 15.44
C PRO A 280 -4.43 -10.45 15.23
N GLU A 281 -4.86 -11.71 15.12
CA GLU A 281 -4.03 -12.88 14.85
C GLU A 281 -3.48 -12.96 13.41
N GLU A 282 -3.91 -12.09 12.48
CA GLU A 282 -3.33 -11.99 11.13
C GLU A 282 -2.32 -10.83 11.02
N VAL A 283 -2.24 -9.98 12.05
CA VAL A 283 -1.39 -8.79 12.05
C VAL A 283 0.07 -9.16 12.33
N GLN A 284 0.93 -8.72 11.42
CA GLN A 284 2.38 -8.93 11.49
C GLN A 284 3.13 -7.68 11.95
N ARG A 285 2.57 -6.49 11.72
CA ARG A 285 3.20 -5.22 12.11
C ARG A 285 2.21 -4.32 12.82
N LEU A 286 2.57 -3.90 14.02
CA LEU A 286 1.96 -2.83 14.79
C LEU A 286 3.06 -1.83 15.19
N TYR A 287 3.10 -0.67 14.54
CA TYR A 287 4.23 0.27 14.68
C TYR A 287 3.75 1.68 15.00
N LEU A 288 3.89 2.09 16.25
CA LEU A 288 3.51 3.41 16.77
C LEU A 288 4.68 4.02 17.59
N PRO A 289 5.81 4.40 16.96
CA PRO A 289 7.05 4.77 17.66
C PRO A 289 7.04 6.15 18.33
N HIS A 290 6.40 7.15 17.71
CA HIS A 290 6.36 8.54 18.18
C HIS A 290 4.98 8.94 18.70
N VAL A 291 4.12 7.96 18.95
CA VAL A 291 2.82 8.12 19.59
C VAL A 291 2.99 7.72 21.05
N GLU A 292 2.86 8.67 21.96
CA GLU A 292 2.91 8.41 23.40
C GLU A 292 1.50 8.15 23.91
N ILE A 293 1.24 6.93 24.38
CA ILE A 293 -0.08 6.53 24.88
C ILE A 293 -0.19 6.94 26.35
N SER A 294 -1.21 7.73 26.69
CA SER A 294 -1.46 8.20 28.05
C SER A 294 -2.88 7.94 28.51
N GLY A 295 -3.09 7.86 29.82
CA GLY A 295 -4.41 7.63 30.38
C GLY A 295 -4.33 7.25 31.85
N ASP A 296 -5.48 6.90 32.41
CA ASP A 296 -5.51 6.27 33.72
C ASP A 296 -4.92 4.85 33.70
N SER A 297 -4.69 4.30 34.89
CA SER A 297 -4.04 3.01 35.05
C SER A 297 -4.79 1.89 34.34
N ASP A 298 -6.13 1.93 34.38
CA ASP A 298 -6.99 0.88 33.85
C ASP A 298 -7.00 0.90 32.31
N ALA A 299 -7.07 2.07 31.69
CA ALA A 299 -7.06 2.20 30.24
C ALA A 299 -5.71 1.78 29.63
N VAL A 300 -4.58 2.19 30.25
CA VAL A 300 -3.26 1.78 29.75
C VAL A 300 -3.06 0.26 29.92
N THR A 301 -3.52 -0.31 31.04
CA THR A 301 -3.49 -1.76 31.26
C THR A 301 -4.35 -2.49 30.23
N ALA A 302 -5.51 -1.95 29.85
CA ALA A 302 -6.35 -2.52 28.81
C ALA A 302 -5.67 -2.54 27.43
N VAL A 303 -4.92 -1.48 27.08
CA VAL A 303 -4.09 -1.45 25.86
C VAL A 303 -3.03 -2.55 25.90
N ALA A 304 -2.29 -2.68 27.00
CA ALA A 304 -1.27 -3.72 27.16
C ALA A 304 -1.87 -5.13 27.03
N ASN A 305 -3.01 -5.38 27.67
CA ASN A 305 -3.71 -6.66 27.60
C ASN A 305 -4.22 -6.99 26.19
N ALA A 306 -4.63 -5.99 25.41
CA ALA A 306 -5.10 -6.19 24.05
C ALA A 306 -4.01 -6.74 23.10
N LEU A 307 -2.72 -6.57 23.44
CA LEU A 307 -1.58 -7.07 22.66
C LEU A 307 -1.50 -8.60 22.64
N SER A 308 -2.00 -9.28 23.68
CA SER A 308 -2.04 -10.75 23.75
C SER A 308 -2.84 -11.39 22.60
N ARG A 309 -3.75 -10.64 21.96
CA ARG A 309 -4.52 -11.11 20.81
C ARG A 309 -3.69 -11.19 19.52
N PHE A 310 -2.54 -10.52 19.48
CA PHE A 310 -1.72 -10.35 18.27
C PHE A 310 -0.60 -11.40 18.21
N THR A 311 -0.98 -12.66 17.97
CA THR A 311 -0.08 -13.82 18.10
C THR A 311 0.93 -13.98 16.95
N THR A 312 0.75 -13.27 15.83
CA THR A 312 1.64 -13.36 14.65
C THR A 312 2.54 -12.15 14.45
N LEU A 313 2.68 -11.29 15.46
CA LEU A 313 3.51 -10.10 15.36
C LEU A 313 4.94 -10.47 14.98
N LYS A 314 5.45 -9.76 13.98
CA LYS A 314 6.87 -9.72 13.57
C LYS A 314 7.52 -8.40 13.94
N GLN A 315 6.72 -7.37 14.17
CA GLN A 315 7.18 -6.05 14.59
C GLN A 315 6.11 -5.38 15.45
N LEU A 316 6.49 -5.02 16.67
CA LEU A 316 5.72 -4.28 17.65
C LEU A 316 6.56 -3.11 18.13
N VAL A 317 6.03 -1.90 18.02
CA VAL A 317 6.61 -0.72 18.68
C VAL A 317 5.46 0.09 19.25
N LEU A 318 5.46 0.26 20.57
CA LEU A 318 4.52 1.09 21.32
C LEU A 318 5.28 1.92 22.34
N ARG A 319 4.81 3.15 22.56
CA ARG A 319 5.34 4.05 23.57
C ARG A 319 4.20 4.51 24.48
N PHE A 320 4.49 4.62 25.77
CA PHE A 320 3.57 5.00 26.83
C PHE A 320 4.15 6.18 27.61
N ALA A 321 3.32 7.13 28.00
CA ALA A 321 3.72 8.18 28.93
C ALA A 321 4.15 7.56 30.27
N PHE A 322 3.38 6.57 30.72
CA PHE A 322 3.69 5.70 31.83
C PHE A 322 2.91 4.41 31.69
N MET A 323 3.58 3.26 31.77
CA MET A 323 2.94 1.95 31.75
C MET A 323 2.77 1.43 33.18
N PRO A 324 1.54 1.37 33.73
CA PRO A 324 1.26 1.02 35.12
C PRO A 324 1.25 -0.52 35.34
N VAL A 325 2.05 -1.25 34.58
CA VAL A 325 2.06 -2.71 34.56
C VAL A 325 3.17 -3.21 35.49
N SER A 326 2.86 -4.23 36.29
CA SER A 326 3.84 -4.77 37.24
C SER A 326 4.99 -5.47 36.51
N VAL A 327 6.17 -5.51 37.12
CA VAL A 327 7.33 -6.28 36.60
C VAL A 327 6.95 -7.71 36.24
N LYS A 328 6.13 -8.36 37.08
CA LYS A 328 5.64 -9.73 36.86
C LYS A 328 4.85 -9.85 35.55
N GLU A 329 4.01 -8.88 35.23
CA GLU A 329 3.21 -8.85 34.00
C GLU A 329 4.08 -8.58 32.78
N LEU A 330 5.10 -7.71 32.87
CA LEU A 330 6.06 -7.49 31.79
C LEU A 330 6.87 -8.75 31.47
N VAL A 331 7.32 -9.46 32.51
CA VAL A 331 7.99 -10.76 32.36
C VAL A 331 7.07 -11.77 31.68
N ARG A 332 5.80 -11.86 32.13
CA ARG A 332 4.81 -12.74 31.51
C ARG A 332 4.58 -12.38 30.04
N MET A 333 4.39 -11.11 29.72
CA MET A 333 4.20 -10.64 28.34
C MET A 333 5.36 -11.06 27.46
N ARG A 334 6.59 -10.92 27.96
CA ARG A 334 7.80 -11.37 27.25
C ARG A 334 7.85 -12.88 27.04
N GLN A 335 7.50 -13.67 28.06
CA GLN A 335 7.56 -15.14 28.03
C GLN A 335 6.40 -15.80 27.28
N VAL A 336 5.27 -15.13 27.16
CA VAL A 336 4.04 -15.71 26.59
C VAL A 336 3.71 -15.04 25.26
N ASP A 337 3.46 -13.73 25.26
CA ASP A 337 2.91 -13.01 24.11
C ASP A 337 3.97 -12.69 23.05
N LEU A 338 5.20 -12.42 23.49
CA LEU A 338 6.33 -12.03 22.62
C LEU A 338 7.42 -13.11 22.56
N ARG A 339 7.13 -14.31 23.04
CA ARG A 339 8.08 -15.43 23.17
C ARG A 339 8.82 -15.74 21.87
N HIS A 340 8.10 -15.72 20.75
CA HIS A 340 8.60 -16.04 19.41
C HIS A 340 9.49 -14.96 18.79
N LEU A 341 9.61 -13.79 19.43
CA LEU A 341 10.41 -12.68 18.94
C LEU A 341 11.78 -12.66 19.63
N PRO A 342 12.89 -12.64 18.87
CA PRO A 342 14.22 -12.61 19.45
C PRO A 342 14.61 -11.24 19.98
N ALA A 343 14.30 -10.16 19.24
CA ALA A 343 14.74 -8.81 19.56
C ALA A 343 13.65 -8.07 20.33
N VAL A 344 13.69 -8.11 21.66
CA VAL A 344 12.68 -7.49 22.53
C VAL A 344 13.34 -6.57 23.56
N CYS A 345 12.73 -5.41 23.81
CA CYS A 345 13.09 -4.48 24.86
C CYS A 345 11.80 -3.86 25.45
N ILE A 346 11.63 -4.00 26.76
CA ILE A 346 10.44 -3.54 27.50
C ILE A 346 10.87 -2.68 28.67
N SER A 347 10.31 -1.49 28.80
CA SER A 347 10.49 -0.58 29.94
C SER A 347 9.12 -0.12 30.46
N ASP A 348 9.08 0.79 31.43
CA ASP A 348 7.88 1.51 31.85
C ASP A 348 7.35 2.51 30.80
N HIS A 349 8.12 2.79 29.74
CA HIS A 349 7.77 3.78 28.72
C HIS A 349 7.63 3.21 27.31
N PHE A 350 8.11 2.00 27.02
CA PHE A 350 7.99 1.43 25.68
C PHE A 350 8.01 -0.09 25.64
N ILE A 351 7.42 -0.63 24.58
CA ILE A 351 7.53 -2.02 24.18
C ILE A 351 8.04 -2.04 22.75
N VAL A 352 9.23 -2.59 22.54
CA VAL A 352 9.82 -2.81 21.23
C VAL A 352 10.07 -4.30 21.07
N ALA A 353 9.45 -4.95 20.08
CA ALA A 353 9.65 -6.36 19.80
C ALA A 353 9.72 -6.61 18.28
N MET A 354 10.72 -7.34 17.82
CA MET A 354 11.00 -7.52 16.39
C MET A 354 11.50 -8.93 16.07
N GLU A 355 11.13 -9.43 14.89
CA GLU A 355 11.56 -10.73 14.35
C GLU A 355 13.06 -10.75 14.04
N LYS A 356 13.64 -9.56 13.81
CA LYS A 356 15.07 -9.36 13.55
C LYS A 356 15.62 -8.32 14.50
N TRP A 357 16.92 -8.39 14.78
CA TRP A 357 17.61 -7.35 15.54
C TRP A 357 17.39 -5.97 14.93
N ALA A 358 16.99 -5.01 15.76
CA ALA A 358 16.63 -3.69 15.27
C ALA A 358 17.89 -2.98 14.75
N PRO A 359 17.87 -2.36 13.56
CA PRO A 359 19.06 -1.73 12.98
C PRO A 359 19.53 -0.47 13.73
N TRP A 360 18.69 0.08 14.61
CA TRP A 360 19.03 1.21 15.48
C TRP A 360 19.44 0.79 16.89
N TRP A 361 19.47 -0.50 17.20
CA TRP A 361 20.04 -1.00 18.45
C TRP A 361 21.55 -1.16 18.32
N PRO A 362 22.29 -1.13 19.45
CA PRO A 362 23.68 -1.58 19.48
C PRO A 362 23.81 -2.96 18.83
N GLY A 363 24.91 -3.22 18.13
CA GLY A 363 25.12 -4.52 17.49
C GLY A 363 25.06 -5.65 18.52
N ILE A 364 24.59 -6.85 18.15
CA ILE A 364 24.54 -7.99 19.09
C ILE A 364 25.94 -8.28 19.68
N SER A 365 27.00 -8.12 18.88
CA SER A 365 28.39 -8.25 19.33
C SER A 365 28.86 -7.12 20.28
N GLU A 366 28.18 -5.97 20.27
CA GLU A 366 28.45 -4.85 21.19
C GLU A 366 27.75 -5.07 22.53
N VAL A 367 26.57 -5.68 22.52
CA VAL A 367 25.84 -6.06 23.75
C VAL A 367 26.48 -7.28 24.40
N TRP A 368 26.85 -8.29 23.60
CA TRP A 368 27.50 -9.52 24.06
C TRP A 368 28.81 -9.75 23.31
N GLU A 369 29.92 -9.69 24.03
CA GLU A 369 31.25 -9.88 23.40
C GLU A 369 31.43 -11.27 22.75
N LYS A 370 30.70 -12.29 23.23
CA LYS A 370 30.79 -13.68 22.76
C LYS A 370 29.44 -14.39 22.81
N GLU A 371 29.20 -15.35 21.92
CA GLU A 371 27.93 -16.11 21.88
C GLU A 371 27.63 -16.89 23.17
N ASP A 372 28.67 -17.38 23.86
CA ASP A 372 28.54 -18.13 25.12
C ASP A 372 28.11 -17.24 26.30
N SER A 373 28.23 -15.91 26.20
CA SER A 373 27.76 -14.97 27.22
C SER A 373 26.26 -14.69 27.16
N ILE A 374 25.57 -15.13 26.10
CA ILE A 374 24.12 -15.06 25.98
C ILE A 374 23.52 -16.19 26.83
N THR A 375 23.04 -15.88 28.03
CA THR A 375 22.43 -16.82 28.98
C THR A 375 21.00 -16.38 29.28
N GLY A 376 20.18 -17.25 29.88
CA GLY A 376 18.82 -16.87 30.26
C GLY A 376 18.79 -15.61 31.12
N LEU A 377 19.69 -15.52 32.11
CA LEU A 377 19.82 -14.35 32.99
C LEU A 377 20.32 -13.10 32.26
N SER A 378 21.34 -13.20 31.40
CA SER A 378 21.85 -12.01 30.69
C SER A 378 20.81 -11.48 29.70
N VAL A 379 20.06 -12.35 29.02
CA VAL A 379 18.95 -11.92 28.16
C VAL A 379 17.81 -11.32 28.97
N PHE A 380 17.45 -11.92 30.11
CA PHE A 380 16.46 -11.36 31.03
C PHE A 380 16.83 -9.93 31.46
N GLN A 381 18.10 -9.70 31.78
CA GLN A 381 18.62 -8.39 32.17
C GLN A 381 18.56 -7.36 31.04
N GLU A 382 18.89 -7.75 29.80
CA GLU A 382 18.97 -6.80 28.67
C GLU A 382 17.59 -6.49 28.04
N GLN A 383 16.65 -7.44 28.05
CA GLN A 383 15.37 -7.27 27.37
C GLN A 383 14.28 -6.59 28.20
N ILE A 384 14.50 -6.45 29.51
CA ILE A 384 13.60 -5.74 30.42
C ILE A 384 14.42 -4.70 31.19
N ASP A 385 14.08 -3.43 31.03
CA ASP A 385 14.77 -2.33 31.72
C ASP A 385 14.31 -2.23 33.18
N PHE A 386 14.95 -3.01 34.04
CA PHE A 386 14.65 -3.02 35.47
C PHE A 386 15.08 -1.76 36.21
N GLU A 387 16.04 -1.00 35.68
CA GLU A 387 16.51 0.23 36.32
C GLU A 387 15.43 1.31 36.23
N ALA A 388 14.81 1.48 35.05
CA ALA A 388 13.65 2.34 34.88
C ALA A 388 12.48 1.92 35.79
N LEU A 389 12.31 0.61 36.01
CA LEU A 389 11.29 0.03 36.90
C LEU A 389 11.65 0.09 38.40
N GLY A 390 12.80 0.67 38.78
CA GLY A 390 13.21 0.84 40.18
C GLY A 390 13.61 -0.45 40.90
N THR A 391 14.00 -1.50 40.17
CA THR A 391 14.48 -2.78 40.72
C THR A 391 15.75 -3.27 40.02
N SER A 392 16.13 -4.54 40.16
CA SER A 392 17.25 -5.13 39.41
C SER A 392 16.92 -6.52 38.87
N ALA A 393 17.48 -6.83 37.70
CA ALA A 393 17.31 -8.12 37.03
C ALA A 393 17.64 -9.30 37.96
N ALA A 394 18.73 -9.20 38.73
CA ALA A 394 19.14 -10.26 39.65
C ALA A 394 18.08 -10.55 40.73
N ARG A 395 17.41 -9.52 41.27
CA ARG A 395 16.36 -9.69 42.29
C ARG A 395 15.11 -10.32 41.69
N GLU A 396 14.68 -9.85 40.53
CA GLU A 396 13.48 -10.36 39.87
C GLU A 396 13.68 -11.78 39.34
N TRP A 397 14.88 -12.09 38.83
CA TRP A 397 15.26 -13.43 38.41
C TRP A 397 15.13 -14.46 39.55
N LEU A 398 15.53 -14.10 40.77
CA LEU A 398 15.41 -14.99 41.93
C LEU A 398 13.95 -15.32 42.30
N LYS A 399 13.01 -14.44 41.95
CA LYS A 399 11.57 -14.66 42.20
C LYS A 399 10.92 -15.58 41.16
N LEU A 400 11.55 -15.76 39.99
CA LEU A 400 11.05 -16.66 38.96
C LEU A 400 11.11 -18.12 39.45
N SER A 401 10.04 -18.84 39.15
CA SER A 401 9.97 -20.30 39.29
C SER A 401 11.01 -21.01 38.40
N HIS A 402 11.25 -22.29 38.67
CA HIS A 402 12.14 -23.09 37.85
C HIS A 402 11.66 -23.15 36.38
N GLU A 403 10.36 -23.35 36.18
CA GLU A 403 9.73 -23.42 34.85
C GLU A 403 9.90 -22.09 34.09
N GLU A 404 9.69 -20.96 34.75
CA GLU A 404 9.90 -19.63 34.14
C GLU A 404 11.37 -19.43 33.73
N LYS A 405 12.34 -19.84 34.56
CA LYS A 405 13.77 -19.75 34.24
C LYS A 405 14.13 -20.64 33.04
N GLN A 406 13.56 -21.84 32.94
CA GLN A 406 13.79 -22.72 31.80
C GLN A 406 13.35 -22.11 30.48
N ILE A 407 12.24 -21.35 30.43
CA ILE A 407 11.83 -20.63 29.22
C ILE A 407 12.93 -19.68 28.74
N TRP A 408 13.56 -18.94 29.66
CA TRP A 408 14.64 -18.03 29.32
C TRP A 408 15.91 -18.76 28.86
N GLU A 409 16.26 -19.85 29.53
CA GLU A 409 17.49 -20.61 29.28
C GLU A 409 17.43 -21.50 28.04
N GLU A 410 16.32 -22.19 27.84
CA GLU A 410 16.18 -23.25 26.84
C GLU A 410 15.55 -22.75 25.53
N GLU A 411 14.92 -21.56 25.54
CA GLU A 411 14.16 -21.09 24.38
C GLU A 411 14.53 -19.67 23.96
N ILE A 412 14.44 -18.69 24.87
CA ILE A 412 14.68 -17.28 24.52
C ILE A 412 16.16 -17.03 24.23
N ALA A 413 17.06 -17.44 25.13
CA ALA A 413 18.50 -17.21 24.93
C ALA A 413 19.06 -17.94 23.71
N PRO A 414 18.72 -19.22 23.42
CA PRO A 414 19.14 -19.90 22.20
C PRO A 414 18.65 -19.19 20.92
N MET A 415 17.45 -18.60 20.93
CA MET A 415 16.95 -17.83 19.79
C MET A 415 17.83 -16.62 19.46
N LEU A 416 18.29 -15.88 20.48
CA LEU A 416 19.23 -14.77 20.31
C LEU A 416 20.62 -15.23 19.87
N LYS A 417 21.12 -16.36 20.40
CA LYS A 417 22.38 -16.96 19.92
C LYS A 417 22.35 -17.26 18.43
N GLY A 418 21.21 -17.75 17.93
CA GLY A 418 20.99 -17.97 16.50
C GLY A 418 21.19 -16.70 15.66
N LEU A 419 20.78 -15.52 16.18
CA LEU A 419 21.02 -14.24 15.50
C LEU A 419 22.49 -13.79 15.58
N TYR A 420 23.21 -14.16 16.63
CA TYR A 420 24.64 -13.85 16.79
C TYR A 420 25.50 -14.56 15.73
N SER A 421 25.13 -15.80 15.41
CA SER A 421 25.87 -16.70 14.53
C SER A 421 25.45 -16.63 13.06
N GLU A 422 24.36 -15.93 12.71
CA GLU A 422 24.05 -15.62 11.31
C GLU A 422 25.20 -14.79 10.71
N PRO A 423 25.93 -15.30 9.69
CA PRO A 423 26.88 -14.47 8.99
C PRO A 423 26.09 -13.31 8.37
N GLN A 424 26.48 -12.08 8.68
CA GLN A 424 26.03 -10.90 7.96
C GLN A 424 26.20 -11.17 6.46
N THR A 425 25.13 -11.57 5.80
CA THR A 425 25.14 -11.88 4.38
C THR A 425 25.33 -10.56 3.64
N ARG A 426 26.60 -10.21 3.41
CA ARG A 426 27.09 -9.18 2.48
C ARG A 426 26.23 -7.92 2.45
N SER A 427 26.48 -7.01 3.37
CA SER A 427 26.71 -5.63 2.92
C SER A 427 27.80 -5.72 1.85
N GLN A 428 27.43 -5.54 0.58
CA GLN A 428 28.46 -5.35 -0.45
C GLN A 428 29.32 -4.17 0.04
N PRO A 429 30.65 -4.32 0.14
CA PRO A 429 31.48 -3.14 0.29
C PRO A 429 31.25 -2.30 -0.97
N GLU A 430 30.88 -1.03 -0.79
CA GLU A 430 30.97 -0.06 -1.88
C GLU A 430 32.35 -0.24 -2.53
N PRO A 431 32.44 -0.40 -3.87
CA PRO A 431 33.73 -0.37 -4.52
C PRO A 431 34.37 0.99 -4.18
N PRO A 432 35.67 1.04 -3.85
CA PRO A 432 36.32 2.28 -3.44
C PRO A 432 36.07 3.32 -4.52
N ARG A 433 35.53 4.48 -4.12
CA ARG A 433 35.43 5.66 -4.98
C ARG A 433 36.84 5.97 -5.47
N ARG A 434 37.18 5.54 -6.69
CA ARG A 434 38.36 6.04 -7.38
C ARG A 434 38.14 7.53 -7.57
N GLY A 435 38.91 8.31 -6.82
CA GLY A 435 39.03 9.74 -7.04
C GLY A 435 39.35 10.01 -8.50
N ARG A 436 38.75 11.08 -9.01
CA ARG A 436 39.21 11.75 -10.22
C ARG A 436 40.63 12.24 -9.97
N ASP A 437 41.61 11.45 -10.32
CA ASP A 437 43.00 11.86 -10.55
C ASP A 437 43.64 10.70 -11.31
N ASP A 438 43.46 10.69 -12.64
CA ASP A 438 44.30 9.98 -13.63
C ASP A 438 43.63 10.00 -15.02
N GLN A 439 43.35 11.21 -15.54
CA GLN A 439 43.22 11.46 -16.98
C GLN A 439 43.80 12.84 -17.30
N CYS A 440 45.09 13.00 -16.99
CA CYS A 440 45.92 14.10 -17.46
C CYS A 440 47.30 13.55 -17.87
N ALA A 441 47.34 12.57 -18.77
CA ALA A 441 48.56 12.14 -19.47
C ALA A 441 48.25 11.14 -20.60
N ALA A 442 47.59 11.60 -21.66
CA ALA A 442 47.62 10.93 -22.97
C ALA A 442 47.16 11.89 -24.08
N ALA A 443 47.87 13.02 -24.20
CA ALA A 443 47.83 13.88 -25.38
C ALA A 443 49.25 14.42 -25.61
N ALA A 444 50.17 13.52 -25.92
CA ALA A 444 51.49 13.82 -26.45
C ALA A 444 52.00 12.59 -27.20
N THR A 445 51.50 12.41 -28.42
CA THR A 445 52.23 11.99 -29.64
C THR A 445 51.27 12.07 -30.81
#